data_AF-A0A7X9BET2-F1
#
_entry.id   AF-A0A7X9BET2-F1
#
_cell.length_a   1.000
_cell.length_b   1.000
_cell.length_c   1.000
_cell.angle_alpha   90.00
_cell.angle_beta   90.00
_cell.angle_gamma   90.00
#
_symmetry.space_group_name_H-M   'P 1'
#
loop_
_entity.id
_entity.type
_entity.pdbx_description
1 polymer ?
#
loop_
_entity_poly.entity_id
_entity_poly.type
_entity_poly.pdbx_seq_one_letter_code
_entity_poly.pdbx_strand_id
1 'polypeptide(L)' 'NLQLNRDDLYVSACYVDQGPSIKRIMPRAQGRADIIKKRSSHITVRVGEK' A
#
# COMPACT_ATOMS: atom_id res chain seq x y z
N ASN A 1 23.72 0.58 -3.84
CA ASN A 1 23.39 0.93 -2.44
C ASN A 1 24.63 1.47 -1.74
N LEU A 2 24.45 2.45 -0.83
CA LEU A 2 25.47 3.40 -0.37
C LEU A 2 26.33 2.97 0.85
N GLN A 3 26.28 1.70 1.30
CA GLN A 3 27.09 1.19 2.44
C GLN A 3 27.10 2.08 3.70
N LEU A 4 25.95 2.66 4.00
CA LEU A 4 25.73 3.56 5.14
C LEU A 4 25.70 2.80 6.46
N ASN A 5 26.12 3.46 7.55
CA ASN A 5 26.09 2.87 8.88
C ASN A 5 24.64 2.81 9.38
N ARG A 6 24.21 1.66 9.91
CA ARG A 6 22.79 1.44 10.27
C ARG A 6 22.36 2.27 11.47
N ASP A 7 23.28 2.56 12.36
CA ASP A 7 23.01 3.29 13.60
C ASP A 7 22.74 4.78 13.35
N ASP A 8 23.22 5.30 12.21
CA ASP A 8 23.11 6.71 11.83
C ASP A 8 21.88 6.99 10.94
N LEU A 9 21.15 5.94 10.53
CA LEU A 9 19.96 6.03 9.68
C LEU A 9 18.70 6.35 10.49
N TYR A 10 17.90 7.29 10.00
CA TYR A 10 16.56 7.56 10.52
C TYR A 10 15.51 7.60 9.40
N VAL A 11 14.26 7.37 9.77
CA VAL A 11 13.13 7.47 8.83
C VAL A 11 12.82 8.94 8.58
N SER A 12 13.12 9.43 7.38
CA SER A 12 12.85 10.82 6.99
C SER A 12 11.42 11.02 6.50
N ALA A 13 10.86 10.03 5.80
CA ALA A 13 9.46 10.06 5.37
C ALA A 13 8.88 8.65 5.30
N CYS A 14 7.59 8.56 5.63
CA CYS A 14 6.81 7.34 5.63
C CYS A 14 5.40 7.72 5.17
N TYR A 15 4.96 7.17 4.04
CA TYR A 15 3.60 7.40 3.55
C TYR A 15 3.07 6.19 2.76
N VAL A 16 1.75 6.13 2.66
CA VAL A 16 1.03 5.02 2.04
C VAL A 16 0.10 5.57 0.97
N ASP A 17 0.34 5.15 -0.26
CA ASP A 17 -0.48 5.52 -1.41
C ASP A 17 -1.45 4.41 -1.79
N GLN A 18 -2.51 4.80 -2.50
CA GLN A 18 -3.49 3.85 -3.00
C GLN A 18 -2.91 3.05 -4.17
N GLY A 19 -3.01 1.73 -4.08
CA GLY A 19 -2.69 0.80 -5.16
C GLY A 19 -3.91 0.42 -6.00
N PRO A 20 -3.71 -0.37 -7.08
CA PRO A 20 -4.80 -0.80 -7.95
C PRO A 20 -5.84 -1.60 -7.17
N SER A 21 -7.12 -1.29 -7.42
CA SER A 21 -8.25 -1.98 -6.81
C SER A 21 -8.82 -3.03 -7.75
N ILE A 22 -8.85 -4.28 -7.30
CA ILE A 22 -9.39 -5.40 -8.07
C ILE A 22 -10.89 -5.50 -7.86
N LYS A 23 -11.66 -5.57 -8.95
CA LYS A 23 -13.12 -5.74 -8.90
C LYS A 23 -13.51 -7.23 -8.89
N ARG A 24 -14.46 -7.59 -8.03
CA ARG A 24 -15.09 -8.91 -7.95
C ARG A 24 -16.60 -8.76 -7.81
N ILE A 25 -17.36 -9.64 -8.43
CA ILE A 25 -18.82 -9.66 -8.33
C ILE A 25 -19.20 -10.57 -7.15
N MET A 26 -20.10 -10.10 -6.30
CA MET A 26 -20.71 -10.87 -5.23
C MET A 26 -22.18 -11.10 -5.56
N PRO A 27 -22.61 -12.35 -5.76
CA PRO A 27 -24.03 -12.65 -5.98
C PRO A 27 -24.83 -12.36 -4.71
N ARG A 28 -26.02 -11.79 -4.87
CA ARG A 28 -26.98 -11.48 -3.80
C ARG A 28 -28.35 -12.10 -4.12
N ALA A 29 -29.24 -12.08 -3.14
CA ALA A 29 -30.62 -12.52 -3.30
C ALA A 29 -31.36 -11.71 -4.39
N GLN A 30 -32.44 -12.29 -4.92
CA GLN A 30 -33.30 -11.67 -5.94
C GLN A 30 -32.56 -11.30 -7.24
N GLY A 31 -31.56 -12.09 -7.65
CA GLY A 31 -30.83 -11.88 -8.91
C GLY A 31 -29.94 -10.63 -8.92
N ARG A 32 -29.65 -10.04 -7.75
CA ARG A 32 -28.81 -8.84 -7.64
C ARG A 32 -27.33 -9.20 -7.56
N ALA A 33 -26.47 -8.28 -7.98
CA ALA A 33 -25.03 -8.44 -7.93
C ALA A 33 -24.37 -7.16 -7.40
N ASP A 34 -23.59 -7.30 -6.34
CA ASP A 34 -22.80 -6.19 -5.78
C ASP A 34 -21.34 -6.31 -6.23
N ILE A 35 -20.63 -5.17 -6.28
CA ILE A 35 -19.21 -5.14 -6.63
C ILE A 35 -18.37 -5.01 -5.36
N ILE A 36 -17.55 -6.00 -5.09
CA ILE A 36 -16.48 -5.92 -4.09
C ILE A 36 -15.24 -5.33 -4.76
N LYS A 37 -14.67 -4.28 -4.15
CA LYS A 37 -13.36 -3.74 -4.51
C LYS A 37 -12.32 -4.24 -3.50
N LYS A 38 -11.42 -5.13 -3.92
CA LYS A 38 -10.26 -5.53 -3.12
C LYS A 38 -9.17 -4.47 -3.33
N ARG A 39 -9.02 -3.57 -2.36
CA ARG A 39 -8.06 -2.46 -2.40
C ARG A 39 -6.67 -2.96 -2.03
N SER A 40 -5.65 -2.44 -2.70
CA SER A 40 -4.23 -2.61 -2.35
C SER A 40 -3.61 -1.24 -2.07
N SER A 41 -2.40 -1.23 -1.50
CA SER A 41 -1.66 -0.02 -1.18
C SER A 41 -0.18 -0.17 -1.50
N HIS A 42 0.48 0.94 -1.81
CA HIS A 42 1.93 1.02 -1.96
C HIS A 42 2.49 1.76 -0.75
N ILE A 43 3.46 1.13 -0.07
CA ILE A 43 4.08 1.68 1.13
C ILE A 43 5.47 2.17 0.74
N THR A 44 5.73 3.46 0.95
CA THR A 44 7.03 4.08 0.67
C THR A 44 7.67 4.50 1.98
N VAL A 45 8.88 4.00 2.23
CA VAL A 45 9.71 4.38 3.38
C VAL A 45 11.01 4.97 2.85
N ARG A 46 11.29 6.21 3.25
CA ARG A 46 12.52 6.91 2.94
C ARG A 46 13.36 7.03 4.21
N VAL A 47 14.61 6.59 4.11
CA VAL A 47 15.62 6.74 5.15
C VAL A 47 16.61 7.84 4.76
N GLY A 48 17.10 8.58 5.75
CA GLY A 48 18.15 9.58 5.60
C GLY A 48 19.23 9.39 6.66
N GLU A 49 20.41 9.93 6.41
CA GLU A 49 21.47 10.07 7.42
C GLU A 49 21.41 11.46 8.05
N LYS A 50 21.88 11.54 9.29
CA LYS A 50 21.87 12.73 10.12
C LYS A 50 23.05 13.65 9.85
#